data_AF-A0A7J0CAN9-F1
#
_entry.id   AF-A0A7J0CAN9-F1
#
_cell.length_a   1.000
_cell.length_b   1.000
_cell.length_c   1.000
_cell.angle_alpha   90.00
_cell.angle_beta   90.00
_cell.angle_gamma   90.00
#
_symmetry.space_group_name_H-M   'P 1'
#
loop_
_entity.id
_entity.type
_entity.pdbx_description
1 polymer ?
#
loop_
_entity_poly.entity_id
_entity_poly.type
_entity_poly.pdbx_seq_one_letter_code
_entity_poly.pdbx_strand_id
1 'polypeptide(L)' 'MALDQSFVGRTYPPTPPYEVGREKIREFAEAVGDANPAYTDPRAAAALGHADVIAPPTFVFSLTFKAAGMS' A
#
# COMPACT_ATOMS: atom_id res chain seq x y z
N MET A 1 13.08 27.22 9.57
CA MET A 1 13.84 26.73 8.40
C MET A 1 12.91 26.79 7.20
N ALA A 2 13.32 27.41 6.10
CA ALA A 2 12.50 27.45 4.88
C ALA A 2 12.75 26.19 4.04
N LEU A 3 11.72 25.71 3.34
CA LEU A 3 11.85 24.62 2.36
C LEU A 3 12.57 25.14 1.11
N ASP A 4 13.60 24.42 0.66
CA ASP A 4 14.34 24.75 -0.56
C ASP A 4 13.50 24.50 -1.81
N GLN A 5 13.20 25.57 -2.55
CA GLN A 5 12.38 25.53 -3.77
C GLN A 5 13.08 24.83 -4.94
N SER A 6 14.40 24.60 -4.87
CA SER A 6 15.16 23.89 -5.93
C SER A 6 14.71 22.44 -6.13
N PHE A 7 13.97 21.87 -5.17
CA PHE A 7 13.46 20.50 -5.23
C PHE A 7 12.14 20.36 -6.01
N VAL A 8 11.45 21.46 -6.36
CA VAL A 8 10.20 21.40 -7.13
C VAL A 8 10.45 20.77 -8.50
N GLY A 9 9.62 19.78 -8.86
CA GLY A 9 9.75 19.05 -10.13
C GLY A 9 10.81 17.95 -10.14
N ARG A 10 11.49 17.69 -9.02
CA ARG A 10 12.47 16.59 -8.93
C ARG A 10 11.78 15.23 -9.03
N THR A 11 12.36 14.36 -9.84
CA THR A 11 11.98 12.94 -9.95
C THR A 11 13.04 12.08 -9.26
N TYR A 12 12.61 11.07 -8.52
CA TYR A 12 13.50 10.12 -7.85
C TYR A 12 13.52 8.78 -8.61
N PRO A 13 14.62 8.02 -8.55
CA PRO A 13 14.67 6.68 -9.14
C PRO A 13 13.55 5.79 -8.57
N PRO A 14 13.03 4.83 -9.36
CA PRO A 14 12.05 3.87 -8.88
C PRO A 14 12.64 3.00 -7.76
N THR A 15 11.80 2.58 -6.83
CA THR A 15 12.16 1.54 -5.86
C THR A 15 12.26 0.18 -6.56
N PRO A 16 12.97 -0.80 -5.97
CA PRO A 16 12.83 -2.19 -6.39
C PRO A 16 11.35 -2.62 -6.43
N PRO A 17 10.99 -3.57 -7.31
CA PRO A 17 9.64 -4.13 -7.34
C PRO A 17 9.22 -4.64 -5.96
N TYR A 18 7.95 -4.42 -5.62
CA TYR A 18 7.35 -4.90 -4.39
C TYR A 18 6.29 -5.97 -4.70
N GLU A 19 6.47 -7.16 -4.16
CA GLU A 19 5.48 -8.22 -4.23
C GLU A 19 4.39 -7.99 -3.17
N VAL A 20 3.16 -7.78 -3.62
CA VAL A 20 2.01 -7.57 -2.73
C VAL A 20 1.53 -8.94 -2.23
N GLY A 21 1.94 -9.29 -1.01
CA GLY A 21 1.52 -10.53 -0.36
C GLY A 21 0.19 -10.43 0.39
N ARG A 22 -0.62 -11.49 0.33
CA ARG A 22 -1.93 -11.61 1.03
C ARG A 22 -1.81 -11.36 2.54
N GLU A 23 -0.77 -11.91 3.16
CA GLU A 23 -0.53 -11.74 4.60
C GLU A 23 -0.27 -10.27 4.96
N LYS A 24 0.41 -9.52 4.08
CA LYS A 24 0.68 -8.10 4.32
C LYS A 24 -0.57 -7.25 4.12
N ILE A 25 -1.42 -7.62 3.17
CA ILE A 25 -2.75 -7.01 3.00
C ILE A 25 -3.57 -7.19 4.29
N ARG A 26 -3.61 -8.41 4.85
CA ARG A 26 -4.32 -8.68 6.12
C ARG A 26 -3.74 -7.86 7.28
N GLU A 27 -2.42 -7.89 7.46
CA GLU A 27 -1.74 -7.13 8.53
C GLU A 27 -2.03 -5.62 8.41
N PHE A 28 -2.02 -5.07 7.20
CA PHE A 28 -2.32 -3.66 6.98
C PHE A 28 -3.79 -3.34 7.28
N ALA A 29 -4.73 -4.18 6.81
CA ALA A 29 -6.16 -4.02 7.09
C ALA A 29 -6.46 -4.02 8.60
N GLU A 30 -5.82 -4.92 9.35
CA GLU A 30 -5.88 -4.96 10.81
C GLU A 30 -5.31 -3.69 11.44
N ALA A 31 -4.14 -3.23 10.97
CA ALA A 31 -3.47 -2.04 11.50
C ALA A 31 -4.27 -0.74 11.30
N VAL A 32 -5.01 -0.63 10.20
CA VAL A 32 -5.87 0.55 9.93
C VAL A 32 -7.30 0.38 10.45
N GLY A 33 -7.66 -0.81 10.96
CA GLY A 33 -8.98 -1.10 11.51
C GLY A 33 -10.10 -1.24 10.46
N ASP A 34 -9.76 -1.58 9.22
CA ASP A 34 -10.75 -1.80 8.15
C ASP A 34 -11.03 -3.30 7.98
N ALA A 35 -12.23 -3.72 8.37
CA ALA A 35 -12.67 -5.11 8.43
C ALA A 35 -13.35 -5.61 7.14
N ASN A 36 -13.18 -4.93 6.00
CA ASN A 36 -13.76 -5.39 4.74
C ASN A 36 -13.27 -6.81 4.40
N PRO A 37 -14.18 -7.80 4.22
CA PRO A 37 -13.80 -9.19 3.99
C PRO A 37 -13.05 -9.38 2.67
N ALA A 38 -13.14 -8.46 1.71
CA ALA A 38 -12.39 -8.51 0.46
C ALA A 38 -10.85 -8.47 0.65
N TYR A 39 -10.37 -8.06 1.83
CA TYR A 39 -8.94 -8.01 2.13
C TYR A 39 -8.40 -9.33 2.70
N THR A 40 -9.26 -10.22 3.18
CA THR A 40 -8.86 -11.42 3.93
C THR A 40 -9.47 -12.71 3.40
N ASP A 41 -10.63 -12.64 2.75
CA ASP A 41 -11.33 -13.79 2.16
C ASP A 41 -11.33 -13.71 0.63
N PRO A 42 -10.60 -14.62 -0.06
CA PRO A 42 -10.63 -14.72 -1.52
C PRO A 42 -12.04 -14.93 -2.10
N ARG A 43 -12.96 -15.56 -1.36
CA ARG A 43 -14.35 -15.75 -1.82
C ARG A 43 -15.13 -14.44 -1.80
N ALA A 44 -14.96 -13.63 -0.76
CA ALA A 44 -15.54 -12.30 -0.68
C ALA A 44 -14.99 -11.39 -1.80
N ALA A 45 -13.69 -11.45 -2.07
CA ALA A 45 -13.08 -10.73 -3.18
C ALA A 45 -13.59 -11.22 -4.55
N ALA A 46 -13.73 -12.55 -4.73
CA ALA A 46 -14.29 -13.13 -5.94
C ALA A 46 -15.75 -12.73 -6.19
N ALA A 47 -16.56 -12.60 -5.14
CA ALA A 47 -17.94 -12.10 -5.25
C ALA A 47 -18.00 -10.64 -5.75
N LEU A 48 -16.90 -9.88 -5.60
CA LEU A 48 -16.73 -8.53 -6.15
C LEU A 48 -16.05 -8.52 -7.54
N GLY A 49 -15.77 -9.69 -8.11
CA GLY A 49 -15.13 -9.83 -9.42
C GLY A 49 -13.60 -9.76 -9.40
N HIS A 50 -12.96 -9.86 -8.24
CA HIS A 50 -11.51 -9.90 -8.13
C HIS A 50 -10.98 -11.34 -8.16
N ALA A 51 -9.79 -11.54 -8.74
CA ALA A 51 -9.17 -12.86 -8.82
C ALA A 51 -8.66 -13.37 -7.45
N ASP A 52 -8.40 -12.47 -6.51
CA ASP A 52 -7.84 -12.73 -5.19
C ASP A 52 -8.17 -11.56 -4.24
N VAL A 53 -7.76 -11.66 -2.97
CA VAL A 53 -7.86 -10.56 -2.00
C VAL A 53 -7.24 -9.27 -2.54
N ILE A 54 -7.86 -8.14 -2.20
CA ILE A 54 -7.43 -6.82 -2.67
C ILE A 54 -6.79 -6.02 -1.54
N ALA A 55 -5.84 -5.17 -1.90
CA ALA A 55 -5.23 -4.27 -0.95
C ALA A 55 -6.19 -3.11 -0.59
N PRO A 56 -6.24 -2.67 0.69
CA PRO A 56 -6.94 -1.45 1.08
C PRO A 56 -6.46 -0.24 0.26
N PRO A 57 -7.32 0.77 0.01
CA PRO A 57 -6.98 1.93 -0.84
C PRO A 57 -5.71 2.69 -0.44
N THR A 58 -5.32 2.62 0.83
CA THR A 58 -4.14 3.31 1.40
C THR A 58 -2.91 2.43 1.55
N PHE A 59 -2.97 1.14 1.17
CA PHE A 59 -1.87 0.17 1.33
C PHE A 59 -0.53 0.65 0.75
N VAL A 60 -0.59 1.35 -0.39
CA VAL A 60 0.59 1.88 -1.09
C VAL A 60 1.41 2.84 -0.22
N PHE A 61 0.78 3.48 0.77
CA PHE A 61 1.48 4.37 1.70
C PHE A 61 2.64 3.67 2.43
N SER A 62 2.49 2.41 2.81
CA SER A 62 3.57 1.64 3.46
C SER A 62 4.80 1.48 2.56
N LEU A 63 4.62 1.49 1.24
CA LEU A 63 5.72 1.42 0.27
C LEU A 63 6.41 2.78 0.14
N THR A 64 5.62 3.84 -0.04
CA THR A 64 6.15 5.19 -0.25
C THR A 64 6.81 5.75 1.00
N PHE A 65 6.28 5.46 2.19
CA PHE A 65 6.87 5.89 3.46
C PHE A 65 8.28 5.30 3.65
N LYS A 66 8.43 3.99 3.40
CA LYS A 66 9.73 3.33 3.40
C LYS A 66 10.67 3.91 2.35
N ALA A 67 10.16 4.20 1.14
CA ALA A 67 10.94 4.79 0.06
C ALA A 67 11.46 6.21 0.38
N ALA A 68 10.71 6.97 1.19
CA ALA A 68 11.09 8.31 1.64
C ALA A 68 12.24 8.31 2.66
N GLY A 69 12.78 7.15 3.04
CA GLY A 69 13.84 7.03 4.05
C GLY A 69 13.33 7.24 5.49
N MET A 70 12.02 7.17 5.69
CA MET A 70 11.37 7.20 6.99
C MET A 70 11.14 5.75 7.42
N SER A 71 12.06 5.18 8.21
CA SER A 71 11.93 3.83 8.76
C SER A 71 12.42 3.78 10.20
#